data_AF-A0A1H7ELV3-F1
#
_entry.id   AF-A0A1H7ELV3-F1
#
_cell.length_a   1.000
_cell.length_b   1.000
_cell.length_c   1.000
_cell.angle_alpha   90.00
_cell.angle_beta   90.00
_cell.angle_gamma   90.00
#
_symmetry.space_group_name_H-M   'P 1'
#
loop_
_entity.id
_entity.type
_entity.pdbx_description
1 polymer ?
#
loop_
_entity_poly.entity_id
_entity_poly.type
_entity_poly.pdbx_seq_one_letter_code
_entity_poly.pdbx_strand_id
1 'polypeptide(L)'
;MNPRKIVIGSTRYAWVVRRVDAQHLVLRVWPGDRQRKDFPLEVRLRFDDPWLNFGEILAAPSASRADVFQLAPVTPRMVREAIEGAMAAGWSSGQPRDQRDHRLFERGADGALTPAAS
;
A
#
# COMPACT_ATOMS: atom_id res chain seq x y z
N MET A 1 -6.67 2.41 -15.27
CA MET A 1 -6.96 1.64 -14.03
C MET A 1 -7.94 2.45 -13.20
N ASN A 2 -9.12 1.89 -12.92
CA ASN A 2 -10.13 2.59 -12.13
C ASN A 2 -9.75 2.57 -10.65
N PRO A 3 -9.72 3.72 -9.96
CA PRO A 3 -9.48 3.76 -8.52
C PRO A 3 -10.60 3.03 -7.77
N ARG A 4 -10.19 2.28 -6.75
CA ARG A 4 -11.09 1.68 -5.76
C ARG A 4 -11.43 2.72 -4.71
N LYS A 5 -12.51 2.48 -3.96
CA LYS A 5 -12.98 3.39 -2.91
C LYS A 5 -12.97 2.71 -1.56
N ILE A 6 -12.71 3.48 -0.51
CA ILE A 6 -12.87 3.06 0.88
C ILE A 6 -13.38 4.25 1.71
N VAL A 7 -14.13 3.97 2.76
CA VAL A 7 -14.60 4.97 3.73
C VAL A 7 -13.97 4.66 5.07
N ILE A 8 -13.34 5.67 5.69
CA ILE A 8 -12.73 5.57 7.02
C ILE A 8 -13.26 6.75 7.84
N GLY A 9 -13.96 6.44 8.94
CA GLY A 9 -14.78 7.43 9.64
C GLY A 9 -15.82 8.04 8.71
N SER A 10 -15.84 9.37 8.59
CA SER A 10 -16.70 10.12 7.66
C SER A 10 -16.03 10.45 6.32
N THR A 11 -14.76 10.10 6.14
CA THR A 11 -13.97 10.52 4.97
C THR A 11 -13.92 9.41 3.93
N ARG A 12 -14.23 9.77 2.69
CA ARG A 12 -14.04 8.88 1.53
C ARG A 12 -12.63 9.02 0.99
N TYR A 13 -12.07 7.90 0.56
CA TYR A 13 -10.77 7.85 -0.10
C TYR A 13 -10.85 7.05 -1.39
N ALA A 14 -10.18 7.55 -2.42
CA ALA A 14 -9.90 6.82 -3.64
C ALA A 14 -8.49 6.24 -3.56
N TRP A 15 -8.28 5.01 -4.02
CA TRP A 15 -6.96 4.37 -3.95
C TRP A 15 -6.66 3.45 -5.13
N VAL A 16 -5.37 3.30 -5.43
CA VAL A 16 -4.85 2.31 -6.39
C VAL A 16 -3.58 1.69 -5.84
N VAL A 17 -3.28 0.47 -6.30
CA VAL A 17 -2.01 -0.20 -6.07
C VAL A 17 -1.27 -0.27 -7.40
N ARG A 18 0.01 0.09 -7.40
CA ARG A 18 0.89 0.01 -8.57
C ARG A 18 2.12 -0.80 -8.21
N ARG A 19 2.59 -1.59 -9.17
CA ARG A 19 3.90 -2.23 -9.05
C ARG A 19 4.99 -1.19 -9.24
N VAL A 20 5.98 -1.20 -8.35
CA VAL A 20 7.19 -0.36 -8.45
C VAL A 20 8.31 -1.20 -9.05
N ASP A 21 8.59 -2.35 -8.41
CA ASP A 21 9.62 -3.29 -8.83
C ASP A 21 9.19 -4.73 -8.51
N ALA A 22 10.14 -5.66 -8.40
CA ALA A 22 9.87 -7.05 -8.08
C ALA A 22 9.54 -7.34 -6.61
N GLN A 23 9.87 -6.41 -5.72
CA GLN A 23 9.76 -6.54 -4.27
C GLN A 23 8.82 -5.50 -3.66
N HIS A 24 8.33 -4.54 -4.44
CA HIS A 24 7.55 -3.42 -3.93
C HIS A 24 6.34 -3.09 -4.78
N LEU A 25 5.24 -2.83 -4.07
CA LEU A 25 4.08 -2.11 -4.57
C LEU A 25 4.05 -0.72 -3.93
N VAL A 26 3.42 0.23 -4.61
CA VAL A 26 3.02 1.51 -4.01
C VAL A 26 1.51 1.59 -3.95
N LEU A 27 0.99 1.80 -2.75
CA LEU A 27 -0.40 2.19 -2.52
C LEU A 27 -0.48 3.71 -2.64
N ARG A 28 -1.27 4.20 -3.59
CA ARG A 28 -1.59 5.61 -3.74
C ARG A 28 -2.99 5.89 -3.24
N VAL A 29 -3.15 6.89 -2.38
CA VAL A 29 -4.43 7.27 -1.79
C VAL A 29 -4.68 8.76 -1.99
N TRP A 30 -5.92 9.09 -2.37
CA TRP A 30 -6.42 10.46 -2.44
C TRP A 30 -7.64 10.61 -1.52
N PRO A 31 -7.76 11.73 -0.80
CA PRO A 31 -9.02 12.07 -0.17
C PRO A 31 -10.09 12.41 -1.21
N GLY A 32 -11.32 12.00 -0.92
CA GLY A 32 -12.49 12.20 -1.76
C GLY A 32 -12.70 11.13 -2.84
N ASP A 33 -13.69 11.38 -3.70
CA ASP A 33 -14.17 10.44 -4.72
C ASP A 33 -13.38 10.49 -6.04
N ARG A 34 -12.48 11.47 -6.22
CA ARG A 34 -11.72 11.69 -7.47
C ARG A 34 -10.22 11.72 -7.20
N GLN A 35 -9.44 11.10 -8.09
CA GLN A 35 -7.99 11.30 -8.14
C GLN A 35 -7.71 12.75 -8.55
N ARG A 36 -7.19 13.57 -7.64
CA ARG A 36 -6.51 14.81 -8.02
C ARG A 36 -5.07 14.44 -8.37
N LYS A 37 -4.55 14.88 -9.51
CA LYS A 37 -3.24 14.41 -10.02
C LYS A 37 -2.07 14.73 -9.09
N ASP A 38 -2.20 15.74 -8.25
CA ASP A 38 -1.00 16.44 -7.81
C ASP A 38 -0.45 15.95 -6.45
N PHE A 39 -1.25 15.26 -5.62
CA PHE A 39 -0.84 15.01 -4.22
C PHE A 39 -1.42 13.73 -3.57
N PRO A 40 -1.15 12.50 -4.08
CA PRO A 40 -1.49 11.30 -3.34
C PRO A 40 -0.62 11.13 -2.08
N LEU A 41 -1.18 10.50 -1.05
CA LEU A 41 -0.40 9.70 -0.11
C LEU A 41 0.15 8.49 -0.86
N GLU A 42 1.43 8.22 -0.71
CA GLU A 42 2.12 7.06 -1.23
C GLU A 42 2.65 6.21 -0.08
N VAL A 43 2.30 4.93 -0.05
CA VAL A 43 2.83 3.97 0.91
C VAL A 43 3.48 2.84 0.14
N ARG A 44 4.80 2.69 0.27
CA ARG A 44 5.54 1.57 -0.30
C ARG A 44 5.32 0.35 0.60
N LEU A 45 4.84 -0.71 -0.03
CA LEU A 45 4.53 -1.98 0.59
C LEU A 45 5.47 -3.01 0.01
N ARG A 46 6.13 -3.80 0.87
CA ARG A 46 6.84 -4.99 0.41
C ARG A 46 5.82 -5.96 -0.20
N PHE A 47 6.13 -6.40 -1.41
CA PHE A 47 5.41 -7.39 -2.20
C PHE A 47 6.47 -8.21 -2.92
N ASP A 48 6.83 -9.34 -2.34
CA ASP A 48 7.68 -10.29 -3.03
C ASP A 48 6.87 -10.89 -4.16
N ASP A 49 7.18 -10.52 -5.41
CA ASP A 49 6.55 -11.12 -6.57
C ASP A 49 6.73 -12.65 -6.49
N PRO A 50 5.64 -13.41 -6.30
CA PRO A 50 5.71 -14.85 -6.08
C PRO A 50 6.11 -15.59 -7.36
N TRP A 51 6.52 -14.90 -8.42
CA TRP A 51 7.05 -15.54 -9.63
C TRP A 51 8.55 -15.28 -9.82
N LEU A 52 9.12 -14.30 -9.10
CA LEU A 52 10.52 -13.92 -9.29
C LEU A 52 11.51 -14.87 -8.57
N ASN A 53 11.05 -15.56 -7.53
CA ASN A 53 11.85 -16.47 -6.71
C ASN A 53 11.40 -17.94 -6.82
N PHE A 54 10.42 -18.25 -7.66
CA PHE A 54 10.02 -19.63 -7.90
C PHE A 54 10.88 -20.20 -9.01
N GLY A 55 11.76 -21.15 -8.67
CA GLY A 55 12.34 -22.06 -9.65
C GLY A 55 11.27 -22.97 -10.28
N GLU A 56 11.68 -24.01 -11.00
CA GLU A 56 10.72 -25.00 -11.54
C GLU A 56 9.82 -25.53 -10.42
N ILE A 57 8.50 -25.34 -10.57
CA ILE A 57 7.50 -25.76 -9.58
C ILE A 57 7.31 -27.26 -9.69
N LEU A 58 8.21 -28.02 -9.08
CA LEU A 58 8.00 -29.44 -8.80
C LEU A 58 6.85 -29.52 -7.80
N ALA A 59 5.75 -30.16 -8.18
CA ALA A 59 4.50 -30.18 -7.43
C ALA A 59 4.74 -30.35 -5.92
N ALA A 60 4.40 -29.33 -5.12
CA ALA A 60 4.52 -29.41 -3.67
C ALA A 60 3.65 -30.57 -3.16
N PRO A 61 4.12 -31.38 -2.19
CA PRO A 61 3.30 -32.38 -1.51
C PRO A 61 1.97 -31.76 -1.06
N SER A 62 0.88 -32.51 -1.14
CA SER A 62 -0.47 -32.00 -0.84
C SER A 62 -0.58 -31.32 0.53
N ALA A 63 0.20 -31.80 1.51
CA ALA A 63 0.25 -31.26 2.87
C ALA A 63 0.83 -29.84 2.98
N SER A 64 1.73 -29.43 2.08
CA SER A 64 2.41 -28.11 2.11
C SER A 64 1.91 -27.14 1.05
N ARG A 65 0.89 -27.52 0.29
CA ARG A 65 0.34 -26.72 -0.82
C ARG A 65 -0.25 -25.38 -0.35
N ALA A 66 -0.88 -25.37 0.82
CA ALA A 66 -1.49 -24.15 1.37
C ALA A 66 -0.43 -23.11 1.75
N ASP A 67 0.71 -23.54 2.29
CA ASP A 67 1.79 -22.66 2.73
C ASP A 67 2.64 -22.15 1.56
N VAL A 68 2.91 -23.02 0.57
CA VAL A 68 3.77 -22.70 -0.58
C VAL A 68 3.05 -21.81 -1.60
N PHE A 69 1.74 -21.99 -1.80
CA PHE A 69 0.96 -21.23 -2.79
C PHE A 69 0.10 -20.13 -2.16
N GLN A 70 0.42 -19.71 -0.92
CA GLN A 70 -0.34 -18.68 -0.25
C GLN A 70 -0.11 -17.32 -0.94
N LEU A 71 -1.19 -16.75 -1.49
CA LEU A 71 -1.18 -15.38 -1.99
C LEU A 71 -1.24 -14.40 -0.81
N ALA A 72 -0.40 -13.37 -0.84
CA ALA A 72 -0.42 -12.26 0.12
C ALA A 72 -0.93 -10.96 -0.57
N PRO A 73 -2.24 -10.85 -0.88
CA PRO A 73 -2.76 -9.68 -1.58
C PRO A 73 -2.82 -8.45 -0.67
N VAL A 74 -2.75 -7.26 -1.27
CA VAL A 74 -3.12 -6.01 -0.57
C VAL A 74 -4.62 -6.05 -0.26
N THR A 75 -4.96 -6.10 1.03
CA THR A 75 -6.35 -6.20 1.50
C THR A 75 -6.95 -4.82 1.84
N PRO A 76 -8.30 -4.69 1.88
CA PRO A 76 -8.93 -3.46 2.36
C PRO A 76 -8.50 -3.06 3.78
N ARG A 77 -8.24 -4.04 4.64
CA ARG A 77 -7.70 -3.81 5.99
C ARG A 77 -6.34 -3.13 5.95
N MET A 78 -5.41 -3.63 5.13
CA MET A 78 -4.08 -3.03 4.96
C MET A 78 -4.18 -1.59 4.43
N VAL A 79 -5.11 -1.32 3.51
CA VAL A 79 -5.35 0.03 3.00
C VAL A 79 -5.83 0.96 4.11
N ARG A 80 -6.76 0.51 4.95
CA ARG A 80 -7.22 1.28 6.11
C ARG A 80 -6.09 1.57 7.09
N GLU A 81 -5.35 0.54 7.48
CA GLU A 81 -4.21 0.65 8.40
C GLU A 81 -3.14 1.60 7.86
N ALA A 82 -2.87 1.56 6.55
CA ALA A 82 -1.93 2.47 5.91
C ALA A 82 -2.40 3.94 5.96
N ILE A 83 -3.69 4.19 5.75
CA ILE A 83 -4.25 5.54 5.84
C ILE A 83 -4.23 6.06 7.28
N GLU A 84 -4.66 5.24 8.24
CA GLU A 84 -4.66 5.59 9.66
C GLU A 84 -3.24 5.80 10.21
N GLY A 85 -2.30 4.94 9.84
CA GLY A 85 -0.89 5.09 10.18
C GLY A 85 -0.28 6.37 9.60
N ALA A 86 -0.61 6.71 8.35
CA ALA A 86 -0.10 7.93 7.71
C ALA A 86 -0.66 9.19 8.40
N MET A 87 -1.95 9.19 8.77
CA MET A 87 -2.55 10.28 9.54
C MET A 87 -1.88 10.43 10.91
N ALA A 88 -1.59 9.32 11.61
CA ALA A 88 -0.85 9.35 12.87
C ALA A 88 0.58 9.88 12.71
N ALA A 89 1.21 9.63 11.56
CA ALA A 89 2.53 10.15 11.20
C ALA A 89 2.51 11.60 10.65
N GLY A 90 1.35 12.27 10.68
CA GLY A 90 1.22 13.69 10.34
C GLY A 90 0.71 13.98 8.93
N TRP A 91 0.35 12.98 8.12
CA TRP A 91 -0.25 13.23 6.81
C TRP A 91 -1.62 13.91 6.96
N SER A 92 -1.74 15.14 6.44
CA SER A 92 -3.00 15.87 6.38
C SER A 92 -3.57 15.88 4.95
N SER A 93 -4.82 15.46 4.82
CA SER A 93 -5.52 15.42 3.52
C SER A 93 -6.01 16.79 3.01
N GLY A 94 -5.76 17.88 3.76
CA GLY A 94 -6.49 19.14 3.67
C GLY A 94 -5.87 20.27 2.85
N GLN A 95 -4.54 20.44 2.81
CA GLN A 95 -3.89 21.53 2.06
C GLN A 95 -2.35 21.39 2.13
N PRO A 96 -1.60 21.66 1.03
CA PRO A 96 -0.15 21.76 1.11
C PRO A 96 0.19 23.17 1.59
N ARG A 97 0.39 23.37 2.89
CA ARG A 97 0.98 24.63 3.39
C ARG A 97 2.48 24.55 3.63
N ASP A 98 3.03 23.35 3.81
CA ASP A 98 4.47 23.19 3.97
C ASP A 98 5.00 22.01 3.16
N GLN A 99 6.13 22.26 2.49
CA GLN A 99 6.91 21.33 1.68
C GLN A 99 7.48 20.12 2.45
N ARG A 100 7.13 19.96 3.73
CA ARG A 100 7.57 18.88 4.63
C ARG A 100 6.51 17.82 4.92
N ASP A 101 5.37 17.84 4.22
CA ASP A 101 4.47 16.68 4.24
C ASP A 101 5.21 15.50 3.61
N HIS A 102 5.72 14.60 4.45
CA HIS A 102 6.23 13.31 4.01
C HIS A 102 5.07 12.55 3.36
N ARG A 103 5.10 12.46 2.03
CA ARG A 103 4.02 11.83 1.24
C ARG A 103 4.32 10.40 0.89
N LEU A 104 5.58 10.01 0.97
CA LEU A 104 6.03 8.65 0.79
C LEU A 104 6.36 8.05 2.16
N PHE A 105 5.70 6.94 2.47
CA PHE A 105 5.97 6.16 3.67
C PHE A 105 6.42 4.76 3.30
N GLU A 106 7.35 4.24 4.07
CA GLU A 106 7.72 2.82 4.08
C GLU A 106 6.88 2.10 5.13
N ARG A 107 6.30 0.95 4.77
CA ARG A 107 5.65 0.08 5.74
C ARG A 107 6.61 -1.01 6.21
N GLY A 108 6.94 -0.98 7.51
CA GLY A 108 7.72 -2.00 8.20
C GLY A 108 6.99 -3.33 8.34
N ALA A 109 7.72 -4.38 8.73
CA ALA A 109 7.19 -5.73 8.92
C ALA A 109 6.16 -5.84 10.05
N ASP A 110 6.25 -4.95 11.04
CA ASP A 110 5.29 -4.76 12.14
C ASP A 110 4.06 -3.92 11.72
N GLY A 111 4.04 -3.44 10.48
CA GLY A 111 3.00 -2.57 9.96
C GLY A 111 3.19 -1.09 10.30
N ALA A 112 4.24 -0.72 11.02
CA ALA A 112 4.56 0.68 11.31
C ALA A 112 4.90 1.43 10.01
N LEU A 113 4.49 2.70 9.92
CA LEU A 113 4.84 3.56 8.81
C LEU A 113 5.93 4.54 9.21
N THR A 114 6.99 4.57 8.42
CA THR A 114 8.09 5.54 8.58
C THR A 114 8.18 6.41 7.33
N PRO A 115 8.37 7.74 7.45
CA PRO A 115 8.67 8.57 6.31
C PRO A 115 9.82 7.99 5.49
N ALA A 116 9.66 7.88 4.17
CA ALA A 116 10.78 7.54 3.30
C ALA A 116 11.77 8.71 3.29
N ALA A 117 13.06 8.40 3.29
CA ALA A 117 14.10 9.41 3.07
C ALA A 117 13.92 10.00 1.66
N SER A 118 13.79 11.33 1.59
CA SER A 118 13.67 12.10 0.34
C SER A 118 14.93 12.03 -0.52
#